data_AF-A0A527EAK5-F1
#
_entry.id   AF-A0A527EAK5-F1
#
_cell.length_a   1.000
_cell.length_b   1.000
_cell.length_c   1.000
_cell.angle_alpha   90.00
_cell.angle_beta   90.00
_cell.angle_gamma   90.00
#
_symmetry.space_group_name_H-M   'P 1'
#
loop_
_entity.id
_entity.type
_entity.pdbx_description
1 polymer ?
#
loop_
_entity_poly.entity_id
_entity_poly.type
_entity_poly.pdbx_seq_one_letter_code
_entity_poly.pdbx_strand_id
1 'polypeptide(L)'
;MNAHPRPSELTADETQSLRVDLAAAFRLAAQFDWHESVGNHFSAALSADGKKFLMNPRWRHFGEIRASDLLILNADDSGVMARPDAPDPSAWTIHGSVHGRRPEVRVMLHCHPPYATALASLKDPDMKPVDQNTVRFFGKLGIDLGFGGIADDAAEGQRLAAAFGNRSVIIMGNHGVTVTGRTVDEAFEDLYFVERAAKILVLAYSTDQPLNVMSDDLAQKTADGWLPYNDQAFAHFDYLKRQLDKTDPSYRD
;
A
#
# COMPACT_ATOMS: atom_id res chain seq x y z
N MET A 1 3.92 18.74 16.16
CA MET A 1 2.72 18.42 15.37
C MET A 1 2.47 19.57 14.40
N ASN A 2 3.01 19.50 13.18
CA ASN A 2 2.61 20.43 12.13
C ASN A 2 1.24 19.98 11.65
N ALA A 3 0.19 20.72 11.97
CA ALA A 3 -1.12 20.51 11.36
C ALA A 3 -0.95 20.69 9.85
N HIS A 4 -1.01 19.58 9.11
CA HIS A 4 -0.89 19.60 7.66
C HIS A 4 -2.15 20.20 7.06
N PRO A 5 -2.05 20.94 5.95
CA PRO A 5 -3.21 21.52 5.28
C PRO A 5 -4.22 20.41 4.98
N ARG A 6 -5.50 20.74 5.17
CA ARG A 6 -6.59 19.82 4.84
C ARG A 6 -6.51 19.44 3.36
N PRO A 7 -6.76 18.18 2.98
CA PRO A 7 -6.84 17.78 1.58
C PRO A 7 -7.84 18.68 0.82
N SER A 8 -7.50 19.06 -0.41
CA SER A 8 -8.38 19.79 -1.34
C SER A 8 -8.79 18.89 -2.51
N GLU A 9 -9.83 19.29 -3.23
CA GLU A 9 -10.15 18.68 -4.52
C GLU A 9 -8.99 18.88 -5.50
N LEU A 10 -8.66 17.84 -6.26
CA LEU A 10 -7.62 17.89 -7.28
C LEU A 10 -8.14 18.57 -8.55
N THR A 11 -7.28 19.36 -9.19
CA THR A 11 -7.47 19.86 -10.56
C THR A 11 -7.41 18.73 -11.58
N ALA A 12 -7.76 19.02 -12.84
CA ALA A 12 -7.65 18.06 -13.93
C ALA A 12 -6.21 17.59 -14.15
N ASP A 13 -5.25 18.51 -14.10
CA ASP A 13 -3.82 18.21 -14.28
C ASP A 13 -3.26 17.38 -13.12
N GLU A 14 -3.62 17.72 -11.87
CA GLU A 14 -3.26 16.91 -10.69
C GLU A 14 -3.88 15.52 -10.73
N THR A 15 -5.14 15.41 -11.18
CA THR A 15 -5.81 14.13 -11.38
C THR A 15 -5.08 13.28 -12.42
N GLN A 16 -4.67 13.88 -13.54
CA GLN A 16 -3.92 13.17 -14.57
C GLN A 16 -2.54 12.73 -14.07
N SER A 17 -1.82 13.59 -13.35
CA SER A 17 -0.54 13.21 -12.73
C SER A 17 -0.71 12.03 -11.78
N LEU A 18 -1.75 12.07 -10.93
CA LEU A 18 -2.03 11.00 -9.99
C LEU A 18 -2.36 9.67 -10.68
N ARG A 19 -3.10 9.71 -11.81
CA ARG A 19 -3.33 8.52 -12.64
C ARG A 19 -2.03 7.93 -13.17
N VAL A 20 -1.14 8.78 -13.68
CA VAL A 20 0.17 8.37 -14.21
C VAL A 20 1.04 7.78 -13.12
N ASP A 21 1.11 8.42 -11.95
CA ASP A 21 1.91 7.91 -10.82
C ASP A 21 1.35 6.57 -10.31
N LEU A 22 0.02 6.45 -10.18
CA LEU A 22 -0.60 5.20 -9.74
C LEU A 22 -0.41 4.08 -10.79
N ALA A 23 -0.51 4.38 -12.08
CA ALA A 23 -0.19 3.44 -13.16
C ALA A 23 1.27 2.99 -13.12
N ALA A 24 2.21 3.90 -12.85
CA ALA A 24 3.62 3.56 -12.63
C ALA A 24 3.79 2.60 -11.45
N ALA A 25 3.14 2.86 -10.32
CA ALA A 25 3.19 1.96 -9.15
C ALA A 25 2.72 0.54 -9.48
N PHE A 26 1.66 0.35 -10.28
CA PHE A 26 1.25 -0.97 -10.76
C PHE A 26 2.35 -1.65 -11.58
N ARG A 27 2.91 -0.96 -12.58
CA ARG A 27 3.96 -1.52 -13.44
C ARG A 27 5.21 -1.88 -12.65
N LEU A 28 5.61 -1.06 -11.70
CA LEU A 28 6.76 -1.31 -10.84
C LEU A 28 6.50 -2.50 -9.90
N ALA A 29 5.32 -2.60 -9.29
CA ALA A 29 4.96 -3.75 -8.48
C ALA A 29 5.00 -5.06 -9.29
N ALA A 30 4.60 -5.03 -10.57
CA ALA A 30 4.77 -6.17 -11.46
C ALA A 30 6.26 -6.48 -11.74
N GLN A 31 7.08 -5.46 -12.01
CA GLN A 31 8.52 -5.64 -12.24
C GLN A 31 9.28 -6.18 -11.01
N PHE A 32 8.81 -5.86 -9.81
CA PHE A 32 9.37 -6.37 -8.56
C PHE A 32 8.78 -7.70 -8.09
N ASP A 33 7.92 -8.34 -8.90
CA ASP A 33 7.28 -9.62 -8.58
C ASP A 33 6.43 -9.56 -7.29
N TRP A 34 5.76 -8.43 -7.05
CA TRP A 34 4.87 -8.23 -5.90
C TRP A 34 3.39 -8.51 -6.21
N HIS A 35 3.11 -8.84 -7.46
CA HIS A 35 1.77 -9.10 -7.93
C HIS A 35 1.36 -10.55 -7.67
N GLU A 36 0.09 -10.78 -7.38
CA GLU A 36 -0.52 -12.10 -7.30
C GLU A 36 -1.49 -12.26 -8.46
N SER A 37 -0.96 -12.73 -9.59
CA SER A 37 -1.72 -12.82 -10.84
C SER A 37 -2.46 -11.49 -11.16
N VAL A 38 -3.79 -11.50 -11.13
CA VAL A 38 -4.67 -10.33 -11.35
C VAL A 38 -5.49 -9.94 -10.11
N GLY A 39 -5.08 -10.42 -8.93
CA GLY A 39 -5.87 -10.33 -7.68
C GLY A 39 -5.55 -9.14 -6.77
N ASN A 40 -4.49 -8.38 -7.04
CA ASN A 40 -4.13 -7.22 -6.22
C ASN A 40 -4.80 -5.93 -6.67
N HIS A 41 -4.72 -4.90 -5.82
CA HIS A 41 -5.43 -3.64 -6.05
C HIS A 41 -4.79 -2.44 -5.35
N PHE A 42 -4.62 -1.35 -6.08
CA PHE A 42 -4.15 -0.06 -5.54
C PHE A 42 -5.19 1.03 -5.78
N SER A 43 -5.19 2.04 -4.92
CA SER A 43 -6.12 3.16 -5.03
C SER A 43 -5.51 4.49 -4.61
N ALA A 44 -6.05 5.58 -5.14
CA ALA A 44 -5.69 6.94 -4.73
C ALA A 44 -6.89 7.90 -4.72
N ALA A 45 -7.09 8.60 -3.61
CA ALA A 45 -8.20 9.51 -3.38
C ALA A 45 -8.07 10.82 -4.16
N LEU A 46 -9.13 11.16 -4.86
CA LEU A 46 -9.32 12.38 -5.66
C LEU A 46 -9.99 13.49 -4.86
N SER A 47 -11.00 13.15 -4.04
CA SER A 47 -11.77 14.14 -3.29
C SER A 47 -11.16 14.44 -1.92
N ALA A 48 -11.43 15.64 -1.41
CA ALA A 48 -10.92 16.09 -0.11
C ALA A 48 -11.35 15.16 1.06
N ASP A 49 -12.54 14.59 0.97
CA ASP A 49 -13.11 13.66 1.96
C ASP A 49 -12.65 12.20 1.78
N GLY A 50 -11.81 11.92 0.78
CA GLY A 50 -11.26 10.59 0.52
C GLY A 50 -12.18 9.66 -0.28
N LYS A 51 -13.48 9.97 -0.36
CA LYS A 51 -14.50 9.01 -0.81
C LYS A 51 -14.53 8.78 -2.31
N LYS A 52 -14.11 9.76 -3.12
CA LYS A 52 -13.94 9.61 -4.56
C LYS A 52 -12.49 9.26 -4.85
N PHE A 53 -12.23 8.12 -5.48
CA PHE A 53 -10.87 7.62 -5.66
C PHE A 53 -10.68 6.85 -6.98
N LEU A 54 -9.43 6.73 -7.40
CA LEU A 54 -8.95 5.88 -8.48
C LEU A 54 -8.76 4.45 -7.98
N MET A 55 -9.06 3.45 -8.81
CA MET A 55 -8.69 2.05 -8.56
C MET A 55 -8.52 1.29 -9.89
N ASN A 56 -7.69 0.24 -9.91
CA ASN A 56 -7.58 -0.60 -11.10
C ASN A 56 -8.87 -1.39 -11.37
N PRO A 57 -9.19 -1.64 -12.66
CA PRO A 57 -10.26 -2.56 -13.05
C PRO A 57 -9.94 -4.01 -12.63
N ARG A 58 -11.01 -4.79 -12.42
CA ARG A 58 -10.88 -6.21 -12.08
C ARG A 58 -10.22 -7.01 -13.19
N TRP A 59 -9.47 -8.04 -12.81
CA TRP A 59 -8.87 -9.04 -13.70
C TRP A 59 -7.88 -8.50 -14.75
N ARG A 60 -7.28 -7.34 -14.47
CA ARG A 60 -6.23 -6.76 -15.30
C ARG A 60 -4.91 -6.93 -14.57
N HIS A 61 -3.93 -7.53 -15.25
CA HIS A 61 -2.60 -7.72 -14.68
C HIS A 61 -1.93 -6.37 -14.44
N PHE A 62 -1.25 -6.21 -13.29
CA PHE A 62 -0.55 -4.97 -12.93
C PHE A 62 0.41 -4.51 -14.02
N GLY A 63 1.07 -5.47 -14.67
CA GLY A 63 1.96 -5.24 -15.81
C GLY A 63 1.31 -4.71 -17.09
N GLU A 64 -0.02 -4.52 -17.15
CA GLU A 64 -0.73 -3.94 -18.30
C GLU A 64 -1.48 -2.63 -17.99
N ILE A 65 -1.60 -2.24 -16.72
CA ILE A 65 -2.40 -1.09 -16.31
C ILE A 65 -1.86 0.21 -16.89
N ARG A 66 -2.76 1.03 -17.45
CA ARG A 66 -2.47 2.39 -17.93
C ARG A 66 -3.24 3.43 -17.11
N ALA A 67 -2.82 4.70 -17.21
CA ALA A 67 -3.47 5.81 -16.53
C ALA A 67 -4.95 5.96 -16.92
N SER A 68 -5.28 5.71 -18.20
CA SER A 68 -6.63 5.72 -18.75
C SER A 68 -7.50 4.54 -18.33
N ASP A 69 -6.89 3.42 -17.92
CA ASP A 69 -7.63 2.23 -17.46
C ASP A 69 -8.27 2.42 -16.07
N LEU A 70 -7.75 3.37 -15.27
CA LEU A 70 -8.15 3.51 -13.87
C LEU A 70 -9.60 4.00 -13.74
N LEU A 71 -10.38 3.25 -12.96
CA LEU A 71 -11.76 3.55 -12.64
C LEU A 71 -11.84 4.73 -11.68
N ILE A 72 -12.88 5.55 -11.82
CA ILE A 72 -13.29 6.50 -10.77
C ILE A 72 -14.46 5.89 -10.02
N LEU A 73 -14.29 5.72 -8.72
CA LEU A 73 -15.27 5.13 -7.81
C LEU A 73 -15.61 6.12 -6.69
N ASN A 74 -16.76 5.92 -6.06
CA ASN A 74 -17.20 6.70 -4.91
C ASN A 74 -17.69 5.77 -3.80
N ALA A 75 -17.10 5.84 -2.61
CA ALA A 75 -17.44 5.00 -1.46
C ALA A 75 -18.91 5.11 -1.02
N ASP A 76 -19.59 6.24 -1.32
CA ASP A 76 -21.00 6.43 -1.02
C ASP A 76 -21.95 5.91 -2.12
N ASP A 77 -21.42 5.46 -3.26
CA ASP A 77 -22.22 4.93 -4.37
C ASP A 77 -22.57 3.44 -4.15
N SER A 78 -23.79 3.20 -3.66
CA SER A 78 -24.34 1.86 -3.47
C SER A 78 -24.51 1.03 -4.76
N GLY A 79 -24.44 1.68 -5.94
CA GLY A 79 -24.57 1.05 -7.24
C GLY A 79 -23.26 0.55 -7.86
N VAL A 80 -22.10 0.77 -7.22
CA VAL A 80 -20.77 0.44 -7.79
C VAL A 80 -20.68 -1.00 -8.28
N MET A 81 -21.17 -1.96 -7.50
CA MET A 81 -21.09 -3.40 -7.84
C MET A 81 -22.08 -3.83 -8.94
N ALA A 82 -23.01 -2.97 -9.34
CA ALA A 82 -23.94 -3.22 -10.45
C ALA A 82 -23.44 -2.66 -11.79
N ARG A 83 -22.33 -1.90 -11.79
CA ARG A 83 -21.76 -1.32 -13.01
C ARG A 83 -21.16 -2.40 -13.92
N PRO A 84 -21.18 -2.21 -15.26
CA PRO A 84 -20.50 -3.13 -16.18
C PRO A 84 -18.98 -3.24 -15.94
N ASP A 85 -18.37 -2.15 -15.47
CA ASP A 85 -16.96 -2.02 -15.12
C ASP A 85 -16.72 -2.13 -13.60
N ALA A 86 -17.62 -2.81 -12.87
CA ALA A 86 -17.48 -2.97 -11.43
C ALA A 86 -16.08 -3.49 -11.04
N PRO A 87 -15.49 -2.95 -9.97
CA PRO A 87 -14.21 -3.42 -9.47
C PRO A 87 -14.31 -4.85 -8.92
N ASP A 88 -13.16 -5.39 -8.54
CA ASP A 88 -13.14 -6.66 -7.82
C ASP A 88 -13.86 -6.53 -6.45
N PRO A 89 -14.73 -7.47 -6.04
CA PRO A 89 -15.46 -7.38 -4.78
C PRO A 89 -14.59 -7.27 -3.53
N SER A 90 -13.45 -7.99 -3.47
CA SER A 90 -12.56 -7.92 -2.30
C SER A 90 -11.83 -6.58 -2.28
N ALA A 91 -11.39 -6.10 -3.45
CA ALA A 91 -10.81 -4.77 -3.61
C ALA A 91 -11.78 -3.67 -3.15
N TRP A 92 -13.04 -3.74 -3.60
CA TRP A 92 -14.07 -2.76 -3.23
C TRP A 92 -14.34 -2.74 -1.73
N THR A 93 -14.40 -3.92 -1.14
CA THR A 93 -14.63 -4.07 0.28
C THR A 93 -13.53 -3.41 1.11
N ILE A 94 -12.27 -3.70 0.79
CA ILE A 94 -11.13 -3.15 1.54
C ILE A 94 -11.01 -1.65 1.29
N HIS A 95 -10.87 -1.24 0.03
CA HIS A 95 -10.60 0.15 -0.35
C HIS A 95 -11.80 1.07 -0.13
N GLY A 96 -12.99 0.64 -0.52
CA GLY A 96 -14.23 1.40 -0.30
C GLY A 96 -14.52 1.57 1.19
N SER A 97 -14.24 0.55 2.02
CA SER A 97 -14.42 0.68 3.47
C SER A 97 -13.46 1.69 4.09
N VAL A 98 -12.17 1.63 3.73
CA VAL A 98 -11.14 2.52 4.27
C VAL A 98 -11.35 3.96 3.80
N HIS A 99 -11.48 4.19 2.49
CA HIS A 99 -11.73 5.53 1.93
C HIS A 99 -13.04 6.14 2.45
N GLY A 100 -14.07 5.32 2.68
CA GLY A 100 -15.34 5.77 3.26
C GLY A 100 -15.27 6.20 4.72
N ARG A 101 -14.22 5.80 5.47
CA ARG A 101 -14.10 5.99 6.92
C ARG A 101 -12.87 6.79 7.35
N ARG A 102 -11.83 6.88 6.52
CA ARG A 102 -10.50 7.40 6.84
C ARG A 102 -10.06 8.44 5.79
N PRO A 103 -10.60 9.68 5.82
CA PRO A 103 -10.33 10.70 4.81
C PRO A 103 -8.83 11.09 4.68
N GLU A 104 -8.04 10.83 5.71
CA GLU A 104 -6.60 11.05 5.73
C GLU A 104 -5.80 9.99 4.95
N VAL A 105 -6.38 8.82 4.65
CA VAL A 105 -5.76 7.82 3.77
C VAL A 105 -5.91 8.28 2.33
N ARG A 106 -4.81 8.75 1.73
CA ARG A 106 -4.82 9.31 0.37
C ARG A 106 -4.47 8.28 -0.68
N VAL A 107 -3.45 7.48 -0.43
CA VAL A 107 -3.05 6.36 -1.29
C VAL A 107 -3.06 5.10 -0.46
N MET A 108 -3.51 4.00 -1.05
CA MET A 108 -3.54 2.69 -0.42
C MET A 108 -3.10 1.64 -1.45
N LEU A 109 -2.04 0.92 -1.12
CA LEU A 109 -1.42 -0.12 -1.94
C LEU A 109 -1.56 -1.45 -1.21
N HIS A 110 -2.41 -2.35 -1.72
CA HIS A 110 -2.51 -3.72 -1.24
C HIS A 110 -1.98 -4.69 -2.29
N CYS A 111 -1.05 -5.54 -1.88
CA CYS A 111 -0.53 -6.62 -2.73
C CYS A 111 0.08 -7.75 -1.89
N HIS A 112 0.58 -8.78 -2.57
CA HIS A 112 1.15 -9.97 -1.92
C HIS A 112 2.64 -10.16 -2.30
N PRO A 113 3.55 -9.26 -1.89
CA PRO A 113 4.98 -9.46 -2.08
C PRO A 113 5.47 -10.76 -1.42
N PRO A 114 6.38 -11.52 -2.04
CA PRO A 114 6.77 -12.85 -1.55
C PRO A 114 7.25 -12.88 -0.08
N TYR A 115 8.12 -11.95 0.33
CA TYR A 115 8.68 -12.00 1.69
C TYR A 115 7.71 -11.44 2.73
N ALA A 116 6.99 -10.35 2.44
CA ALA A 116 5.95 -9.82 3.30
C ALA A 116 4.83 -10.84 3.54
N THR A 117 4.43 -11.58 2.51
CA THR A 117 3.42 -12.63 2.59
C THR A 117 3.92 -13.85 3.36
N ALA A 118 5.19 -14.23 3.19
CA ALA A 118 5.82 -15.27 4.01
C ALA A 118 5.85 -14.89 5.50
N LEU A 119 6.24 -13.64 5.82
CA LEU A 119 6.20 -13.11 7.18
C LEU A 119 4.78 -13.14 7.75
N ALA A 120 3.79 -12.69 6.98
CA ALA A 120 2.36 -12.71 7.34
C ALA A 120 1.80 -14.11 7.61
N SER A 121 2.48 -15.15 7.15
CA SER A 121 2.09 -16.55 7.38
C SER A 121 2.62 -17.13 8.70
N LEU A 122 3.44 -16.38 9.45
CA LEU A 122 3.96 -16.81 10.75
C LEU A 122 2.92 -16.61 11.86
N LYS A 123 3.06 -17.38 12.95
CA LYS A 123 2.25 -17.19 14.18
C LYS A 123 2.48 -15.81 14.81
N ASP A 124 3.70 -15.32 14.75
CA ASP A 124 4.06 -13.94 15.11
C ASP A 124 4.63 -13.26 13.86
N PRO A 125 3.81 -12.53 13.08
CA PRO A 125 4.25 -11.84 11.88
C PRO A 125 4.81 -10.44 12.19
N ASP A 126 5.06 -10.12 13.46
CA ASP A 126 5.59 -8.82 13.86
C ASP A 126 6.96 -8.53 13.24
N MET A 127 7.12 -7.30 12.75
CA MET A 127 8.34 -6.85 12.09
C MET A 127 9.36 -6.38 13.13
N LYS A 128 10.05 -7.33 13.76
CA LYS A 128 11.01 -7.04 14.83
C LYS A 128 12.13 -6.09 14.33
N PRO A 129 12.48 -5.03 15.08
CA PRO A 129 13.52 -4.08 14.69
C PRO A 129 14.91 -4.69 14.86
N VAL A 130 15.42 -5.35 13.83
CA VAL A 130 16.74 -6.02 13.83
C VAL A 130 17.76 -5.32 12.94
N ASP A 131 17.32 -4.41 12.08
CA ASP A 131 18.17 -3.65 11.16
C ASP A 131 17.54 -2.29 10.79
N GLN A 132 18.22 -1.53 9.92
CA GLN A 132 17.79 -0.21 9.45
C GLN A 132 16.48 -0.22 8.63
N ASN A 133 16.15 -1.31 7.94
CA ASN A 133 14.91 -1.44 7.17
C ASN A 133 13.73 -1.80 8.07
N THR A 134 13.88 -2.83 8.92
CA THR A 134 12.82 -3.24 9.85
C THR A 134 12.43 -2.13 10.82
N VAL A 135 13.41 -1.36 11.33
CA VAL A 135 13.15 -0.28 12.29
C VAL A 135 12.36 0.90 11.71
N ARG A 136 12.29 1.07 10.38
CA ARG A 136 11.46 2.12 9.74
C ARG A 136 9.99 2.02 10.12
N PHE A 137 9.54 0.82 10.44
CA PHE A 137 8.15 0.50 10.71
C PHE A 137 7.84 0.38 12.21
N PHE A 138 8.83 0.63 13.08
CA PHE A 138 8.63 0.68 14.52
C PHE A 138 7.59 1.76 14.86
N GLY A 139 6.51 1.37 15.55
CA GLY A 139 5.38 2.24 15.87
C GLY A 139 4.44 2.58 14.71
N LYS A 140 4.77 2.19 13.47
CA LYS A 140 3.96 2.44 12.26
C LYS A 140 3.28 1.19 11.69
N LEU A 141 3.66 0.01 12.16
CA LEU A 141 3.11 -1.26 11.71
C LEU A 141 1.95 -1.73 12.60
N GLY A 142 0.93 -2.26 11.96
CA GLY A 142 -0.16 -3.00 12.58
C GLY A 142 -0.25 -4.40 12.02
N ILE A 143 -0.96 -5.25 12.75
CA ILE A 143 -1.16 -6.64 12.39
C ILE A 143 -2.65 -6.92 12.51
N ASP A 144 -3.24 -7.47 11.45
CA ASP A 144 -4.57 -8.06 11.48
C ASP A 144 -4.44 -9.57 11.30
N LEU A 145 -4.82 -10.35 12.32
CA LEU A 145 -4.83 -11.82 12.26
C LEU A 145 -6.24 -12.40 12.02
N GLY A 146 -7.22 -11.54 11.80
CA GLY A 146 -8.63 -11.92 11.65
C GLY A 146 -9.00 -12.42 10.25
N PHE A 147 -8.10 -13.10 9.54
CA PHE A 147 -8.37 -13.58 8.18
C PHE A 147 -9.53 -14.57 8.17
N GLY A 148 -10.64 -14.18 7.52
CA GLY A 148 -11.87 -14.97 7.43
C GLY A 148 -11.98 -15.79 6.14
N GLY A 149 -11.01 -15.67 5.23
CA GLY A 149 -11.09 -16.17 3.87
C GLY A 149 -11.92 -15.27 2.95
N ILE A 150 -11.98 -15.65 1.67
CA ILE A 150 -12.55 -14.87 0.54
C ILE A 150 -14.08 -14.56 0.70
N ALA A 151 -14.76 -15.16 1.68
CA ALA A 151 -16.21 -15.04 1.85
C ALA A 151 -16.65 -14.02 2.92
N ASP A 152 -15.72 -13.46 3.71
CA ASP A 152 -16.02 -12.53 4.83
C ASP A 152 -15.48 -11.12 4.60
N ASP A 153 -15.61 -10.64 3.36
CA ASP A 153 -15.05 -9.38 2.91
C ASP A 153 -15.52 -8.20 3.79
N ALA A 154 -16.82 -8.01 4.00
CA ALA A 154 -17.35 -6.78 4.62
C ALA A 154 -16.84 -6.53 6.05
N ALA A 155 -16.64 -7.60 6.83
CA ALA A 155 -16.07 -7.50 8.16
C ALA A 155 -14.56 -7.25 8.11
N GLU A 156 -13.84 -7.81 7.14
CA GLU A 156 -12.41 -7.54 6.88
C GLU A 156 -12.17 -6.05 6.60
N GLY A 157 -12.95 -5.44 5.71
CA GLY A 157 -12.82 -4.01 5.41
C GLY A 157 -13.02 -3.09 6.63
N GLN A 158 -13.87 -3.47 7.59
CA GLN A 158 -14.07 -2.72 8.83
C GLN A 158 -12.92 -2.93 9.82
N ARG A 159 -12.45 -4.18 9.97
CA ARG A 159 -11.29 -4.52 10.81
C ARG A 159 -10.05 -3.79 10.34
N LEU A 160 -9.78 -3.77 9.03
CA LEU A 160 -8.66 -3.04 8.44
C LEU A 160 -8.74 -1.54 8.69
N ALA A 161 -9.91 -0.92 8.45
CA ALA A 161 -10.10 0.50 8.71
C ALA A 161 -9.85 0.88 10.19
N ALA A 162 -10.17 -0.02 11.12
CA ALA A 162 -9.86 0.14 12.54
C ALA A 162 -8.37 -0.13 12.84
N ALA A 163 -7.76 -1.14 12.21
CA ALA A 163 -6.38 -1.55 12.42
C ALA A 163 -5.37 -0.46 12.01
N PHE A 164 -5.69 0.34 10.98
CA PHE A 164 -4.88 1.48 10.59
C PHE A 164 -4.66 2.45 11.75
N GLY A 165 -5.68 2.93 12.48
CA GLY A 165 -5.44 3.81 13.63
C GLY A 165 -4.49 4.99 13.28
N ASN A 166 -3.27 5.00 13.83
CA ASN A 166 -2.19 5.94 13.50
C ASN A 166 -1.00 5.31 12.71
N ARG A 167 -1.21 4.10 12.18
CA ARG A 167 -0.25 3.26 11.46
C ARG A 167 -0.40 3.47 9.96
N SER A 168 0.68 3.27 9.21
CA SER A 168 0.69 3.37 7.75
C SER A 168 0.86 2.02 7.05
N VAL A 169 1.18 0.95 7.79
CA VAL A 169 1.40 -0.40 7.25
C VAL A 169 0.62 -1.41 8.07
N ILE A 170 -0.11 -2.30 7.42
CA ILE A 170 -0.81 -3.42 8.05
C ILE A 170 -0.35 -4.72 7.41
N ILE A 171 0.27 -5.60 8.20
CA ILE A 171 0.45 -7.00 7.84
C ILE A 171 -0.87 -7.72 8.08
N MET A 172 -1.37 -8.40 7.06
CA MET A 172 -2.60 -9.17 7.10
C MET A 172 -2.27 -10.66 7.14
N GLY A 173 -2.48 -11.28 8.30
CA GLY A 173 -2.16 -12.67 8.57
C GLY A 173 -2.77 -13.61 7.53
N ASN A 174 -1.98 -14.55 7.02
CA ASN A 174 -2.37 -15.48 5.94
C ASN A 174 -2.84 -14.83 4.63
N HIS A 175 -2.62 -13.52 4.44
CA HIS A 175 -3.11 -12.79 3.28
C HIS A 175 -1.97 -12.02 2.58
N GLY A 176 -1.42 -10.97 3.19
CA GLY A 176 -0.43 -10.11 2.54
C GLY A 176 -0.20 -8.82 3.29
N VAL A 177 -0.02 -7.70 2.57
CA VAL A 177 0.25 -6.40 3.18
C VAL A 177 -0.54 -5.28 2.53
N THR A 178 -0.88 -4.29 3.35
CA THR A 178 -1.45 -3.04 2.88
C THR A 178 -0.66 -1.87 3.43
N VAL A 179 -0.27 -0.96 2.54
CA VAL A 179 0.48 0.26 2.86
C VAL A 179 -0.33 1.48 2.46
N THR A 180 -0.30 2.52 3.28
CA THR A 180 -0.94 3.81 3.01
C THR A 180 0.07 4.94 3.02
N GLY A 181 -0.17 5.97 2.21
CA GLY A 181 0.67 7.17 2.15
C GLY A 181 -0.13 8.40 1.71
N ARG A 182 0.51 9.57 1.75
CA ARG A 182 -0.12 10.82 1.31
C ARG A 182 -0.01 11.00 -0.20
N THR A 183 1.08 10.50 -0.78
CA THR A 183 1.33 10.44 -2.22
C THR A 183 1.62 9.00 -2.65
N VAL A 184 1.64 8.75 -3.96
CA VAL A 184 1.98 7.43 -4.50
C VAL A 184 3.43 7.09 -4.19
N ASP A 185 4.34 8.05 -4.32
CA ASP A 185 5.76 7.90 -4.04
C ASP A 185 6.02 7.46 -2.59
N GLU A 186 5.35 8.09 -1.62
CA GLU A 186 5.48 7.74 -0.20
C GLU A 186 4.96 6.32 0.08
N ALA A 187 3.75 6.00 -0.41
CA ALA A 187 3.17 4.68 -0.19
C ALA A 187 3.99 3.59 -0.88
N PHE A 188 4.52 3.87 -2.07
CA PHE A 188 5.35 2.95 -2.82
C PHE A 188 6.72 2.73 -2.16
N GLU A 189 7.34 3.77 -1.64
CA GLU A 189 8.61 3.69 -0.90
C GLU A 189 8.45 2.84 0.37
N ASP A 190 7.36 3.06 1.12
CA ASP A 190 7.06 2.23 2.29
C ASP A 190 6.82 0.77 1.88
N LEU A 191 6.05 0.50 0.81
CA LEU A 191 5.85 -0.86 0.30
C LEU A 191 7.17 -1.52 -0.13
N TYR A 192 8.05 -0.78 -0.80
CA TYR A 192 9.38 -1.24 -1.18
C TYR A 192 10.21 -1.64 0.04
N PHE A 193 10.21 -0.82 1.09
CA PHE A 193 10.96 -1.11 2.31
C PHE A 193 10.31 -2.18 3.19
N VAL A 194 8.98 -2.32 3.18
CA VAL A 194 8.28 -3.41 3.85
C VAL A 194 8.76 -4.74 3.30
N GLU A 195 8.80 -4.89 1.98
CA GLU A 195 9.26 -6.14 1.37
C GLU A 195 10.74 -6.42 1.69
N ARG A 196 11.58 -5.38 1.69
CA ARG A 196 12.99 -5.52 2.08
C ARG A 196 13.17 -5.91 3.54
N ALA A 197 12.39 -5.30 4.44
CA ALA A 197 12.42 -5.60 5.86
C ALA A 197 11.92 -7.02 6.14
N ALA A 198 10.83 -7.43 5.49
CA ALA A 198 10.32 -8.79 5.58
C ALA A 198 11.34 -9.80 5.05
N LYS A 199 12.02 -9.50 3.93
CA LYS A 199 13.11 -10.33 3.40
C LYS A 199 14.23 -10.55 4.42
N ILE A 200 14.65 -9.48 5.12
CA ILE A 200 15.68 -9.59 6.15
C ILE A 200 15.22 -10.51 7.28
N LEU A 201 13.99 -10.34 7.77
CA LEU A 201 13.45 -11.18 8.85
C LEU A 201 13.31 -12.64 8.43
N VAL A 202 12.75 -12.92 7.24
CA VAL A 202 12.62 -14.29 6.71
C VAL A 202 13.98 -14.96 6.60
N LEU A 203 14.99 -14.26 6.06
CA LEU A 203 16.35 -14.77 5.99
C LEU A 203 16.94 -14.99 7.38
N ALA A 204 16.78 -14.07 8.32
CA ALA A 204 17.28 -14.22 9.68
C ALA A 204 16.63 -15.41 10.40
N TYR A 205 15.30 -15.56 10.32
CA TYR A 205 14.57 -16.70 10.88
C TYR A 205 15.01 -18.04 10.27
N SER A 206 15.38 -18.07 8.98
CA SER A 206 15.86 -19.30 8.32
C SER A 206 17.17 -19.85 8.88
N THR A 207 17.92 -19.05 9.65
CA THR A 207 19.18 -19.48 10.28
C THR A 207 18.98 -20.27 11.56
N ASP A 208 17.77 -20.26 12.13
CA ASP A 208 17.44 -20.82 13.45
C ASP A 208 18.27 -20.23 14.61
N GLN A 209 18.95 -19.09 14.38
CA GLN A 209 19.64 -18.35 15.43
C GLN A 209 18.72 -17.32 16.08
N PRO A 210 18.93 -16.99 17.37
CA PRO A 210 18.18 -15.92 18.02
C PRO A 210 18.36 -14.57 17.32
N LEU A 211 17.26 -13.83 17.15
CA LEU A 211 17.31 -12.46 16.63
C LEU A 211 17.96 -11.51 17.65
N ASN A 212 18.79 -10.60 17.16
CA ASN A 212 19.31 -9.48 17.95
C ASN A 212 18.37 -8.27 17.82
N VAL A 213 17.26 -8.30 18.57
CA VAL A 213 16.22 -7.26 18.52
C VAL A 213 16.70 -6.01 19.27
N MET A 214 16.58 -4.83 18.64
CA MET A 214 16.85 -3.55 19.30
C MET A 214 15.92 -3.33 20.49
N SER A 215 16.40 -2.62 21.52
CA SER A 215 15.50 -2.11 22.56
C SER A 215 14.55 -1.06 21.98
N ASP A 216 13.37 -0.90 22.58
CA ASP A 216 12.37 0.08 22.14
C ASP A 216 12.93 1.50 22.04
N ASP A 217 13.77 1.93 22.99
CA ASP A 217 14.42 3.25 22.95
C ASP A 217 15.35 3.42 21.75
N LEU A 218 16.14 2.38 21.41
CA LEU A 218 17.02 2.41 20.26
C LEU A 218 16.22 2.33 18.96
N ALA A 219 15.17 1.52 18.93
CA ALA A 219 14.28 1.37 17.79
C ALA A 219 13.56 2.71 17.50
N GLN A 220 12.96 3.34 18.50
CA GLN A 220 12.30 4.64 18.38
C GLN A 220 13.27 5.72 17.91
N LYS A 221 14.45 5.83 18.55
CA LYS A 221 15.47 6.81 18.14
C LYS A 221 15.90 6.62 16.68
N THR A 222 16.04 5.37 16.25
CA THR A 222 16.46 5.06 14.87
C THR A 222 15.34 5.31 13.86
N ALA A 223 14.10 4.98 14.21
CA ALA A 223 12.92 5.29 13.42
C ALA A 223 12.72 6.80 13.24
N ASP A 224 12.88 7.58 14.31
CA ASP A 224 12.82 9.04 14.26
C ASP A 224 13.95 9.64 13.40
N GLY A 225 15.11 8.97 13.37
CA GLY A 225 16.24 9.32 12.51
C GLY A 225 15.92 9.26 11.01
N TRP A 226 14.88 8.53 10.59
CA TRP A 226 14.44 8.48 9.20
C TRP A 226 13.51 9.63 8.80
N LEU A 227 12.87 10.32 9.76
CA LEU A 227 11.92 11.40 9.47
C LEU A 227 12.49 12.55 8.61
N PRO A 228 13.78 12.94 8.72
CA PRO A 228 14.37 13.95 7.84
C PRO A 228 14.61 13.50 6.40
N TYR A 229 14.50 12.19 6.09
CA TYR A 229 14.84 11.61 4.79
C TYR A 229 13.62 11.39 3.88
N ASN A 230 12.51 12.11 4.10
CA ASN A 230 11.28 11.93 3.33
C ASN A 230 11.46 12.22 1.82
N ASP A 231 12.42 13.07 1.45
CA ASP A 231 12.75 13.38 0.05
C ASP A 231 13.23 12.14 -0.74
N GLN A 232 13.67 11.08 -0.03
CA GLN A 232 14.12 9.83 -0.62
C GLN A 232 13.02 9.16 -1.46
N ALA A 233 11.78 9.16 -0.97
CA ALA A 233 10.65 8.52 -1.65
C ALA A 233 10.44 9.11 -3.04
N PHE A 234 10.41 10.44 -3.13
CA PHE A 234 10.26 11.16 -4.40
C PHE A 234 11.43 10.89 -5.35
N ALA A 235 12.68 10.97 -4.85
CA ALA A 235 13.86 10.74 -5.68
C ALA A 235 13.93 9.30 -6.23
N HIS A 236 13.58 8.31 -5.42
CA HIS A 236 13.58 6.91 -5.83
C HIS A 236 12.45 6.61 -6.82
N PHE A 237 11.23 7.04 -6.52
CA PHE A 237 10.09 6.82 -7.42
C PHE A 237 10.28 7.53 -8.76
N ASP A 238 10.80 8.77 -8.78
CA ASP A 238 11.15 9.47 -10.02
C ASP A 238 12.21 8.73 -10.83
N TYR A 239 13.22 8.13 -10.17
CA TYR A 239 14.19 7.29 -10.87
C TYR A 239 13.52 6.07 -11.52
N LEU A 240 12.63 5.39 -10.80
CA LEU A 240 11.91 4.21 -11.30
C LEU A 240 10.99 4.57 -12.47
N LYS A 241 10.26 5.68 -12.40
CA LYS A 241 9.47 6.21 -13.53
C LYS A 241 10.35 6.48 -14.76
N ARG A 242 11.53 7.06 -14.59
CA ARG A 242 12.49 7.24 -15.72
C ARG A 242 12.98 5.92 -16.31
N GLN A 243 12.97 4.81 -15.57
CA GLN A 243 13.26 3.49 -16.15
C GLN A 243 12.06 2.91 -16.88
N LEU A 244 10.84 3.10 -16.36
CA LEU A 244 9.61 2.75 -17.08
C LEU A 244 9.51 3.50 -18.40
N ASP A 245 9.76 4.81 -18.41
CA ASP A 245 9.73 5.63 -19.64
C ASP A 245 10.65 5.09 -20.75
N LYS A 246 11.74 4.39 -20.39
CA LYS A 246 12.66 3.75 -21.35
C LYS A 246 12.21 2.38 -21.83
N THR A 247 11.48 1.65 -20.99
CA THR A 247 11.21 0.21 -21.20
C THR A 247 9.77 -0.05 -21.64
N ASP A 248 8.81 0.65 -21.03
CA ASP A 248 7.40 0.61 -21.40
C ASP A 248 6.72 1.93 -20.97
N PRO A 249 6.73 2.98 -21.82
CA PRO A 249 6.08 4.25 -21.51
C PRO A 249 4.55 4.19 -21.57
N SER A 250 3.94 3.08 -22.01
CA SER A 250 2.47 2.97 -22.21
C SER A 250 1.66 3.08 -20.93
N TYR A 251 2.30 3.00 -19.75
CA TYR A 251 1.65 3.21 -18.46
C TYR A 251 1.04 4.61 -18.31
N ARG A 252 1.55 5.60 -19.07
CA ARG A 252 1.10 7.00 -19.01
C ARG A 252 -0.17 7.27 -19.80
N ASP A 253 -0.50 6.37 -20.72
CA ASP A 253 -1.63 6.51 -21.66
C ASP A 253 -2.98 6.39 -20.95
#